data_AF-A0A165SJH2-F1
#
_entry.id   AF-A0A165SJH2-F1
#
_cell.length_a   1.000
_cell.length_b   1.000
_cell.length_c   1.000
_cell.angle_alpha   90.00
_cell.angle_beta   90.00
_cell.angle_gamma   90.00
#
_symmetry.space_group_name_H-M   'P 1'
#
loop_
_entity.id
_entity.type
_entity.pdbx_description
1 polymer ?
#
loop_
_entity_poly.entity_id
_entity_poly.type
_entity_poly.pdbx_seq_one_letter_code
_entity_poly.pdbx_strand_id
1 'polypeptide(L)'
;MSRSFTRACLLGGILVSLLPTTHAFYLPGAAPHDYAEGEVVDLYVNALTPMLAGHDNAKLKSLINYDYYDPRFHFCEPEGGPHKEPESLGSILFGDRIFNSPYDIRMLEGNGTCKVLCRNTISGEDAKFINDRIKEDYALNWLIDGLPAAEAKVDLKTGDLFYDMGFNLGDDEGERAETPALNNHYEIVFRYHTPKPGIHRIVGVLVWPASIGGSQDTLGDCTPNQNTPLILRETGENAVQYTYRITWKESDTPWATRWDNYLHIFDPRIHWFSLINSIVIVVFLCLMVGMILYRTVSRDISRYNAIDLSEDVQEDWGWKLVHGEVFRRPRNPMILSVLVGNGAQLCAMVGVTLVFALLGFLSPSNRGSLATVMMVCWTLFGGVGGYISSRVYTSLGGENRSKNSFLTATVLPAVVFAIVFLLNLFLISAGSSGAVPFGTMLLIVVLWFGISAPLSLIGSYLGARHGAIRHPVRVNQIPRQIPQIPRYLQPWAATLLAGILPFGAAFVELYFVMSSLFASRAYYAFGFLALTAGVVALTTATVTILFTYFLLCAEEYRWHWRAFLTGGGSAFWLLAYGVFYWASRLSLDSFSSVMLYMGYLLLLALLDFLVTGTIGFLATYWAVRRLYSAIRID
;
A
#
# COMPACT_ATOMS: atom_id res chain seq x y z
N MET A 1 -4.08 -23.08 -48.39
CA MET A 1 -4.58 -22.68 -47.04
C MET A 1 -4.67 -23.84 -46.04
N SER A 2 -5.01 -25.08 -46.46
CA SER A 2 -5.19 -26.23 -45.55
C SER A 2 -3.91 -26.72 -44.81
N ARG A 3 -2.73 -26.76 -45.45
CA ARG A 3 -1.49 -27.31 -44.84
C ARG A 3 -0.83 -26.44 -43.76
N SER A 4 -1.14 -25.14 -43.71
CA SER A 4 -0.61 -24.22 -42.69
C SER A 4 -1.35 -24.40 -41.35
N PHE A 5 -2.66 -24.64 -41.43
CA PHE A 5 -3.52 -24.80 -40.25
C PHE A 5 -3.20 -26.10 -39.51
N THR A 6 -2.92 -27.19 -40.23
CA THR A 6 -2.55 -28.49 -39.63
C THR A 6 -1.21 -28.42 -38.90
N ARG A 7 -0.24 -27.68 -39.41
CA ARG A 7 1.06 -27.47 -38.75
C ARG A 7 0.94 -26.61 -37.50
N ALA A 8 0.07 -25.59 -37.51
CA ALA A 8 -0.21 -24.78 -36.32
C ALA A 8 -0.91 -25.58 -35.21
N CYS A 9 -1.86 -26.45 -35.55
CA CYS A 9 -2.52 -27.33 -34.57
C CYS A 9 -1.57 -28.41 -34.00
N LEU A 10 -0.67 -28.96 -34.83
CA LEU A 10 0.36 -29.92 -34.37
C LEU A 10 1.40 -29.27 -33.44
N LEU A 11 1.86 -28.05 -33.76
CA LEU A 11 2.74 -27.28 -32.87
C LEU A 11 2.04 -26.88 -31.56
N GLY A 12 0.75 -26.51 -31.62
CA GLY A 12 -0.06 -26.25 -30.43
C GLY A 12 -0.25 -27.48 -29.55
N GLY A 13 -0.49 -28.65 -30.15
CA GLY A 13 -0.62 -29.92 -29.42
C GLY A 13 0.68 -30.37 -28.74
N ILE A 14 1.83 -30.18 -29.40
CA ILE A 14 3.15 -30.51 -28.83
C ILE A 14 3.49 -29.57 -27.66
N LEU A 15 3.15 -28.27 -27.76
CA LEU A 15 3.34 -27.32 -26.65
C LEU A 15 2.47 -27.64 -25.43
N VAL A 16 1.25 -28.16 -25.63
CA VAL A 16 0.36 -28.57 -24.53
C VAL A 16 0.84 -29.87 -23.88
N SER A 17 1.49 -30.77 -24.62
CA SER A 17 2.06 -32.01 -24.07
C SER A 17 3.37 -31.83 -23.28
N LEU A 18 3.99 -30.65 -23.34
CA LEU A 18 5.19 -30.28 -22.58
C LEU A 18 4.88 -29.58 -21.24
N LEU A 19 3.60 -29.45 -20.88
CA LEU A 19 3.22 -28.98 -19.55
C LEU A 19 3.54 -30.09 -18.54
N PRO A 20 4.43 -29.84 -17.54
CA PRO A 20 4.70 -30.82 -16.50
C PRO A 20 3.39 -31.16 -15.77
N THR A 21 3.26 -32.41 -15.32
CA THR A 21 2.24 -32.80 -14.35
C THR A 21 2.36 -31.88 -13.14
N THR A 22 1.42 -30.94 -13.03
CA THR A 22 1.39 -29.98 -11.93
C THR A 22 1.21 -30.77 -10.63
N HIS A 23 2.22 -30.78 -9.77
CA HIS A 23 1.97 -30.96 -8.34
C HIS A 23 0.92 -29.92 -7.95
N ALA A 24 -0.16 -30.35 -7.32
CA ALA A 24 -1.23 -29.47 -6.90
C ALA A 24 -0.61 -28.31 -6.10
N PHE A 25 -0.67 -27.11 -6.68
CA PHE A 25 -0.15 -25.91 -6.04
C PHE A 25 -1.04 -25.64 -4.82
N TYR A 26 -0.57 -25.98 -3.63
CA TYR A 26 -1.23 -25.59 -2.39
C TYR A 26 -1.09 -24.08 -2.27
N LEU A 27 -2.21 -23.37 -2.40
CA LEU A 27 -2.31 -21.97 -2.03
C LEU A 27 -2.50 -21.90 -0.51
N PRO A 28 -1.52 -21.40 0.26
CA PRO A 28 -1.70 -21.20 1.70
C PRO A 28 -2.95 -20.36 1.96
N GLY A 29 -3.84 -20.86 2.83
CA GLY A 29 -5.12 -20.21 3.15
C GLY A 29 -6.28 -20.51 2.20
N ALA A 30 -6.08 -21.29 1.12
CA ALA A 30 -7.15 -21.74 0.23
C ALA A 30 -7.76 -23.10 0.63
N ALA A 31 -7.00 -23.94 1.34
CA ALA A 31 -7.47 -25.22 1.87
C ALA A 31 -6.96 -25.42 3.32
N PRO A 32 -7.71 -26.12 4.17
CA PRO A 32 -7.29 -26.42 5.55
C PRO A 32 -6.20 -27.48 5.58
N HIS A 33 -5.28 -27.36 6.53
CA HIS A 33 -4.44 -28.47 6.97
C HIS A 33 -5.19 -29.28 8.04
N ASP A 34 -5.33 -30.58 7.81
CA ASP A 34 -6.03 -31.50 8.70
C ASP A 34 -4.98 -32.25 9.51
N TYR A 35 -4.85 -31.93 10.80
CA TYR A 35 -3.88 -32.54 11.71
C TYR A 35 -4.45 -33.80 12.38
N ALA A 36 -3.65 -34.85 12.43
CA ALA A 36 -3.88 -36.02 13.29
C ALA A 36 -3.31 -35.81 14.70
N GLU A 37 -3.78 -36.58 15.68
CA GLU A 37 -3.22 -36.58 17.02
C GLU A 37 -1.74 -37.01 17.01
N GLY A 38 -0.88 -36.26 17.71
CA GLY A 38 0.57 -36.49 17.74
C GLY A 38 1.35 -36.01 16.50
N GLU A 39 0.67 -35.48 15.48
CA GLU A 39 1.32 -34.88 14.31
C GLU A 39 2.10 -33.62 14.70
N VAL A 40 3.26 -33.40 14.06
CA VAL A 40 4.11 -32.24 14.31
C VAL A 40 3.45 -30.98 13.76
N VAL A 41 3.42 -29.93 14.56
CA VAL A 41 2.90 -28.61 14.18
C VAL A 41 4.07 -27.66 14.04
N ASP A 42 4.41 -27.28 12.82
CA ASP A 42 5.52 -26.39 12.55
C ASP A 42 5.24 -24.97 13.05
N LEU A 43 6.17 -24.44 13.84
CA LEU A 43 6.21 -23.04 14.23
C LEU A 43 7.32 -22.34 13.44
N TYR A 44 6.94 -21.29 12.72
CA TYR A 44 7.88 -20.42 12.02
C TYR A 44 8.01 -19.08 12.75
N VAL A 45 9.20 -18.51 12.70
CA VAL A 45 9.51 -17.21 13.28
C VAL A 45 9.79 -16.20 12.17
N ASN A 46 9.35 -14.95 12.38
CA ASN A 46 9.56 -13.85 11.45
C ASN A 46 10.38 -12.73 12.11
N ALA A 47 10.84 -11.77 11.30
CA ALA A 47 11.51 -10.57 11.76
C ALA A 47 10.73 -9.85 12.88
N LEU A 48 11.48 -9.34 13.85
CA LEU A 48 10.93 -8.50 14.92
C LEU A 48 10.59 -7.13 14.35
N THR A 49 9.39 -6.68 14.68
CA THR A 49 8.87 -5.39 14.22
C THR A 49 8.53 -4.50 15.41
N PRO A 50 8.77 -3.19 15.32
CA PRO A 50 8.28 -2.26 16.34
C PRO A 50 6.75 -2.24 16.31
N MET A 51 6.12 -2.38 17.48
CA MET A 51 4.67 -2.28 17.67
C MET A 51 4.29 -0.94 18.29
N LEU A 52 3.06 -0.50 18.01
CA LEU A 52 2.50 0.68 18.67
C LEU A 52 1.86 0.23 19.99
N ALA A 53 2.51 0.57 21.11
CA ALA A 53 2.05 0.20 22.45
C ALA A 53 0.58 0.57 22.69
N GLY A 54 -0.10 -0.21 23.53
CA GLY A 54 -1.55 -0.12 23.76
C GLY A 54 -2.05 1.10 24.53
N HIS A 55 -1.17 2.04 24.88
CA HIS A 55 -1.54 3.23 25.65
C HIS A 55 -1.99 4.39 24.74
N ASP A 56 -2.92 5.23 25.22
CA ASP A 56 -3.58 6.31 24.46
C ASP A 56 -2.62 7.34 23.81
N ASN A 57 -1.35 7.39 24.26
CA ASN A 57 -0.30 8.28 23.77
C ASN A 57 0.94 7.57 23.19
N ALA A 58 0.88 6.26 22.97
CA ALA A 58 1.99 5.52 22.41
C ALA A 58 2.39 6.06 21.03
N LYS A 59 3.69 6.23 20.84
CA LYS A 59 4.29 6.66 19.57
C LYS A 59 5.22 5.56 19.12
N LEU A 60 5.22 5.29 17.81
CA LEU A 60 6.17 4.35 17.23
C LEU A 60 7.59 4.93 17.32
N LYS A 61 8.51 4.14 17.88
CA LYS A 61 9.89 4.56 18.19
C LYS A 61 10.90 4.24 17.07
N SER A 62 10.63 3.22 16.25
CA SER A 62 11.52 2.77 15.17
C SER A 62 10.74 2.34 13.92
N LEU A 63 11.39 2.36 12.76
CA LEU A 63 10.94 1.76 11.49
C LEU A 63 11.86 0.62 11.02
N ILE A 64 12.84 0.25 11.84
CA ILE A 64 13.85 -0.75 11.52
C ILE A 64 13.37 -2.11 12.04
N ASN A 65 13.34 -3.10 11.16
CA ASN A 65 13.08 -4.48 11.54
C ASN A 65 14.41 -5.20 11.76
N TYR A 66 14.42 -6.16 12.69
CA TYR A 66 15.58 -7.05 12.93
C TYR A 66 15.20 -8.50 12.67
N ASP A 67 16.16 -9.31 12.25
CA ASP A 67 15.93 -10.74 12.06
C ASP A 67 15.74 -11.40 13.43
N TYR A 68 14.91 -12.45 13.47
CA TYR A 68 14.71 -13.23 14.70
C TYR A 68 16.04 -13.81 15.19
N TYR A 69 16.83 -14.40 14.28
CA TYR A 69 18.14 -14.97 14.57
C TYR A 69 19.29 -13.94 14.47
N ASP A 70 19.04 -12.66 14.75
CA ASP A 70 20.14 -11.70 14.90
C ASP A 70 20.99 -12.10 16.12
N PRO A 71 22.33 -12.21 15.97
CA PRO A 71 23.20 -12.72 17.03
C PRO A 71 23.14 -11.91 18.33
N ARG A 72 22.68 -10.66 18.28
CA ARG A 72 22.54 -9.81 19.48
C ARG A 72 21.36 -10.18 20.37
N PHE A 73 20.34 -10.88 19.85
CA PHE A 73 19.19 -11.32 20.65
C PHE A 73 19.46 -12.62 21.42
N HIS A 74 20.41 -13.44 20.95
CA HIS A 74 20.72 -14.74 21.55
C HIS A 74 19.47 -15.62 21.75
N PHE A 75 18.57 -15.70 20.76
CA PHE A 75 17.46 -16.66 20.79
C PHE A 75 17.93 -18.09 20.50
N CYS A 76 17.06 -19.07 20.81
CA CYS A 76 17.36 -20.48 20.59
C CYS A 76 17.31 -20.82 19.10
N GLU A 77 18.40 -21.39 18.57
CA GLU A 77 18.47 -21.87 17.19
C GLU A 77 18.08 -23.35 17.08
N PRO A 78 17.48 -23.78 15.95
CA PRO A 78 17.18 -25.19 15.70
C PRO A 78 18.45 -26.03 15.43
N GLU A 79 18.34 -27.33 15.66
CA GLU A 79 19.44 -28.28 15.39
C GLU A 79 19.81 -28.25 13.89
N GLY A 80 21.06 -27.90 13.57
CA GLY A 80 21.52 -27.73 12.19
C GLY A 80 21.45 -26.29 11.66
N GLY A 81 21.00 -25.34 12.47
CA GLY A 81 20.93 -23.91 12.14
C GLY A 81 19.61 -23.50 11.48
N PRO A 82 19.32 -22.19 11.41
CA PRO A 82 18.06 -21.68 10.88
C PRO A 82 17.93 -21.92 9.37
N HIS A 83 16.87 -22.61 8.98
CA HIS A 83 16.45 -22.85 7.60
C HIS A 83 15.42 -21.80 7.18
N LYS A 84 15.65 -21.17 6.03
CA LYS A 84 14.77 -20.13 5.49
C LYS A 84 13.63 -20.73 4.67
N GLU A 85 12.40 -20.32 4.95
CA GLU A 85 11.22 -20.74 4.19
C GLU A 85 11.02 -19.94 2.89
N PRO A 86 10.39 -20.51 1.86
CA PRO A 86 10.14 -19.83 0.60
C PRO A 86 9.05 -18.76 0.76
N GLU A 87 9.41 -17.52 0.42
CA GLU A 87 8.55 -16.34 0.55
C GLU A 87 8.06 -15.85 -0.81
N SER A 88 6.87 -15.22 -0.84
CA SER A 88 6.40 -14.51 -2.02
C SER A 88 7.25 -13.25 -2.26
N LEU A 89 7.34 -12.80 -3.52
CA LEU A 89 8.08 -11.56 -3.86
C LEU A 89 7.63 -10.35 -3.02
N GLY A 90 6.33 -10.26 -2.73
CA GLY A 90 5.76 -9.18 -1.92
C GLY A 90 6.11 -9.30 -0.45
N SER A 91 6.17 -10.51 0.09
CA SER A 91 6.57 -10.78 1.48
C SER A 91 8.03 -10.37 1.70
N ILE A 92 8.92 -10.70 0.75
CA ILE A 92 10.33 -10.26 0.78
C ILE A 92 10.45 -8.74 0.76
N LEU A 93 9.62 -8.04 -0.03
CA LEU A 93 9.61 -6.58 -0.16
C LEU A 93 9.03 -5.86 1.06
N PHE A 94 8.11 -6.48 1.80
CA PHE A 94 7.63 -5.98 3.08
C PHE A 94 8.58 -6.30 4.24
N GLY A 95 9.70 -6.98 3.97
CA GLY A 95 10.72 -7.26 4.97
C GLY A 95 10.44 -8.49 5.82
N ASP A 96 9.53 -9.38 5.39
CA ASP A 96 9.37 -10.69 6.03
C ASP A 96 10.65 -11.52 5.84
N ARG A 97 11.05 -12.21 6.90
CA ARG A 97 12.18 -13.12 6.98
C ARG A 97 11.77 -14.32 7.83
N ILE A 98 11.17 -15.31 7.18
CA ILE A 98 10.57 -16.48 7.82
C ILE A 98 11.59 -17.61 7.92
N PHE A 99 11.79 -18.10 9.14
CA PHE A 99 12.67 -19.22 9.45
C PHE A 99 11.95 -20.30 10.26
N ASN A 100 12.44 -21.54 10.18
CA ASN A 100 12.02 -22.60 11.09
C ASN A 100 12.47 -22.32 12.53
N SER A 101 11.87 -23.01 13.49
CA SER A 101 12.14 -22.81 14.92
C SER A 101 12.42 -24.12 15.67
N PRO A 102 13.08 -24.06 16.84
CA PRO A 102 13.36 -25.25 17.66
C PRO A 102 12.17 -25.78 18.48
N TYR A 103 10.97 -25.21 18.34
CA TYR A 103 9.82 -25.61 19.16
C TYR A 103 9.27 -26.98 18.74
N ASP A 104 9.33 -27.95 19.66
CA ASP A 104 8.70 -29.27 19.48
C ASP A 104 7.24 -29.23 19.96
N ILE A 105 6.34 -29.01 19.00
CA ILE A 105 4.89 -28.95 19.19
C ILE A 105 4.27 -30.14 18.46
N ARG A 106 3.45 -30.91 19.19
CA ARG A 106 2.70 -32.04 18.65
C ARG A 106 1.23 -31.89 18.99
N MET A 107 0.37 -32.14 18.01
CA MET A 107 -1.07 -31.93 18.11
C MET A 107 -1.66 -32.72 19.29
N LEU A 108 -2.35 -32.02 20.19
CA LEU A 108 -2.96 -32.53 21.44
C LEU A 108 -2.01 -33.18 22.47
N GLU A 109 -0.71 -33.19 22.23
CA GLU A 109 0.27 -33.71 23.18
C GLU A 109 0.85 -32.60 24.08
N GLY A 110 1.37 -33.01 25.25
CA GLY A 110 2.13 -32.11 26.13
C GLY A 110 1.30 -31.01 26.81
N ASN A 111 -0.01 -31.18 26.93
CA ASN A 111 -0.92 -30.18 27.49
C ASN A 111 -0.50 -29.77 28.92
N GLY A 112 -0.18 -28.50 29.10
CA GLY A 112 0.24 -27.92 30.35
C GLY A 112 1.63 -28.34 30.83
N THR A 113 2.41 -29.07 30.04
CA THR A 113 3.80 -29.44 30.38
C THR A 113 4.73 -28.29 30.04
N CYS A 114 5.69 -28.01 30.92
CA CYS A 114 6.73 -27.06 30.59
C CYS A 114 7.92 -27.75 29.94
N LYS A 115 8.39 -27.18 28.84
CA LYS A 115 9.59 -27.60 28.15
C LYS A 115 10.63 -26.47 28.17
N VAL A 116 11.89 -26.85 28.35
CA VAL A 116 13.03 -25.95 28.22
C VAL A 116 13.46 -25.94 26.76
N LEU A 117 13.58 -24.76 26.16
CA LEU A 117 13.96 -24.61 24.75
C LEU A 117 15.49 -24.60 24.61
N CYS A 118 16.16 -23.66 25.30
CA CYS A 118 17.61 -23.59 25.39
C CYS A 118 18.06 -22.73 26.57
N ARG A 119 19.37 -22.74 26.83
CA ARG A 119 20.05 -21.86 27.80
C ARG A 119 21.16 -21.11 27.09
N ASN A 120 21.09 -19.79 27.15
CA ASN A 120 22.07 -18.90 26.54
C ASN A 120 22.64 -17.93 27.57
N THR A 121 23.82 -17.40 27.28
CA THR A 121 24.49 -16.38 28.10
C THR A 121 24.60 -15.10 27.29
N ILE A 122 23.97 -14.04 27.77
CA ILE A 122 23.91 -12.74 27.11
C ILE A 122 24.99 -11.84 27.71
N SER A 123 25.81 -11.25 26.84
CA SER A 123 26.85 -10.29 27.23
C SER A 123 26.23 -8.97 27.71
N GLY A 124 26.98 -8.14 28.44
CA GLY A 124 26.49 -6.83 28.91
C GLY A 124 26.15 -5.86 27.77
N GLU A 125 26.90 -5.89 26.67
CA GLU A 125 26.66 -5.05 25.49
C GLU A 125 25.37 -5.46 24.76
N ASP A 126 25.16 -6.77 24.59
CA ASP A 126 23.95 -7.31 23.97
C ASP A 126 22.72 -7.13 24.88
N ALA A 127 22.91 -7.22 26.20
CA ALA A 127 21.87 -6.92 27.18
C ALA A 127 21.37 -5.48 27.05
N LYS A 128 22.28 -4.52 26.84
CA LYS A 128 21.90 -3.13 26.56
C LYS A 128 21.10 -3.01 25.27
N PHE A 129 21.55 -3.67 24.19
CA PHE A 129 20.82 -3.68 22.93
C PHE A 129 19.40 -4.23 23.08
N ILE A 130 19.23 -5.35 23.79
CA ILE A 130 17.92 -5.96 24.06
C ILE A 130 17.05 -5.02 24.91
N ASN A 131 17.61 -4.42 25.97
CA ASN A 131 16.88 -3.47 26.83
C ASN A 131 16.39 -2.25 26.03
N ASP A 132 17.21 -1.70 25.12
CA ASP A 132 16.82 -0.61 24.23
C ASP A 132 15.68 -1.04 23.28
N ARG A 133 15.71 -2.28 22.76
CA ARG A 133 14.64 -2.82 21.90
C ARG A 133 13.34 -3.09 22.64
N ILE A 134 13.41 -3.51 23.92
CA ILE A 134 12.23 -3.64 24.77
C ILE A 134 11.60 -2.25 24.99
N LYS A 135 12.42 -1.25 25.32
CA LYS A 135 11.99 0.15 25.44
C LYS A 135 11.47 0.74 24.13
N GLU A 136 11.82 0.17 22.99
CA GLU A 136 11.29 0.57 21.68
C GLU A 136 10.03 -0.18 21.25
N ASP A 137 9.43 -0.99 22.14
CA ASP A 137 8.20 -1.77 21.91
C ASP A 137 8.34 -2.79 20.76
N TYR A 138 9.50 -3.46 20.65
CA TYR A 138 9.67 -4.53 19.65
C TYR A 138 8.85 -5.76 20.01
N ALA A 139 8.22 -6.33 18.99
CA ALA A 139 7.41 -7.52 19.11
C ALA A 139 7.94 -8.69 18.31
N LEU A 140 7.68 -9.88 18.84
CA LEU A 140 7.97 -11.17 18.25
C LEU A 140 6.80 -11.59 17.36
N ASN A 141 7.10 -11.99 16.13
CA ASN A 141 6.13 -12.39 15.14
C ASN A 141 6.29 -13.89 14.84
N TRP A 142 5.42 -14.73 15.40
CA TRP A 142 5.39 -16.16 15.09
C TRP A 142 4.25 -16.51 14.13
N LEU A 143 4.44 -17.59 13.38
CA LEU A 143 3.48 -18.09 12.41
C LEU A 143 3.28 -19.60 12.60
N ILE A 144 2.04 -20.03 12.80
CA ILE A 144 1.67 -21.44 12.89
C ILE A 144 0.42 -21.70 12.03
N ASP A 145 0.47 -22.69 11.14
CA ASP A 145 -0.61 -23.01 10.19
C ASP A 145 -1.16 -21.78 9.41
N GLY A 146 -0.25 -20.86 9.07
CA GLY A 146 -0.55 -19.59 8.39
C GLY A 146 -1.20 -18.52 9.27
N LEU A 147 -1.47 -18.78 10.55
CA LEU A 147 -1.96 -17.80 11.52
C LEU A 147 -0.80 -17.13 12.27
N PRO A 148 -0.87 -15.81 12.52
CA PRO A 148 0.05 -15.17 13.44
C PRO A 148 -0.24 -15.61 14.88
N ALA A 149 0.81 -15.77 15.68
CA ALA A 149 0.66 -15.75 17.13
C ALA A 149 0.18 -14.37 17.57
N ALA A 150 -0.74 -14.34 18.53
CA ALA A 150 -1.37 -13.10 18.97
C ALA A 150 -1.62 -13.06 20.46
N GLU A 151 -1.76 -11.86 21.00
CA GLU A 151 -2.28 -11.64 22.34
C GLU A 151 -3.79 -11.42 22.29
N ALA A 152 -4.52 -12.06 23.19
CA ALA A 152 -5.95 -11.83 23.34
C ALA A 152 -6.19 -10.52 24.13
N LYS A 153 -6.75 -9.51 23.47
CA LYS A 153 -7.10 -8.22 24.06
C LYS A 153 -8.61 -8.00 23.98
N VAL A 154 -9.13 -7.15 24.87
CA VAL A 154 -10.54 -6.76 24.87
C VAL A 154 -10.62 -5.30 24.53
N ASP A 155 -11.43 -4.94 23.53
CA ASP A 155 -11.68 -3.55 23.22
C ASP A 155 -12.51 -2.92 24.35
N LEU A 156 -11.95 -1.89 24.99
CA LEU A 156 -12.56 -1.19 26.12
C LEU A 156 -13.88 -0.50 25.74
N LYS A 157 -14.12 -0.21 24.45
CA LYS A 157 -15.34 0.48 24.00
C LYS A 157 -16.47 -0.47 23.66
N THR A 158 -16.16 -1.57 22.96
CA THR A 158 -17.16 -2.53 22.45
C THR A 158 -17.34 -3.73 23.38
N GLY A 159 -16.30 -4.07 24.16
CA GLY A 159 -16.24 -5.30 24.95
C GLY A 159 -15.89 -6.54 24.11
N ASP A 160 -15.58 -6.37 22.83
CA ASP A 160 -15.27 -7.47 21.93
C ASP A 160 -13.85 -8.00 22.18
N LEU A 161 -13.70 -9.32 22.15
CA LEU A 161 -12.41 -10.00 22.21
C LEU A 161 -11.77 -9.97 20.82
N PHE A 162 -10.54 -9.46 20.72
CA PHE A 162 -9.76 -9.46 19.48
C PHE A 162 -8.34 -9.98 19.73
N TYR A 163 -7.70 -10.44 18.66
CA TYR A 163 -6.35 -11.00 18.69
C TYR A 163 -5.38 -10.00 18.05
N ASP A 164 -4.55 -9.39 18.88
CA ASP A 164 -3.51 -8.44 18.44
C ASP A 164 -2.29 -9.24 17.96
N MET A 165 -1.91 -9.09 16.70
CA MET A 165 -0.86 -9.92 16.10
C MET A 165 0.51 -9.54 16.63
N GLY A 166 1.31 -10.54 16.96
CA GLY A 166 2.58 -10.35 17.64
C GLY A 166 2.39 -10.18 19.15
N PHE A 167 3.50 -10.23 19.87
CA PHE A 167 3.55 -10.03 21.31
C PHE A 167 4.90 -9.45 21.71
N ASN A 168 4.94 -8.72 22.82
CA ASN A 168 6.11 -7.90 23.16
C ASN A 168 7.34 -8.75 23.55
N LEU A 169 8.52 -8.30 23.11
CA LEU A 169 9.82 -8.89 23.46
C LEU A 169 10.08 -8.86 24.97
N GLY A 170 9.60 -7.82 25.64
CA GLY A 170 9.76 -7.63 27.06
C GLY A 170 8.64 -6.76 27.63
N ASP A 171 8.78 -6.43 28.90
CA ASP A 171 7.86 -5.57 29.63
C ASP A 171 8.62 -4.36 30.20
N ASP A 172 8.16 -3.17 29.85
CA ASP A 172 8.66 -1.87 30.29
C ASP A 172 7.58 -1.04 31.03
N GLU A 173 6.46 -1.66 31.46
CA GLU A 173 5.38 -0.94 32.12
C GLU A 173 5.69 -0.52 33.58
N GLY A 174 5.28 0.69 33.96
CA GLY A 174 5.30 1.18 35.34
C GLY A 174 6.72 1.38 35.91
N GLU A 175 7.02 0.72 37.03
CA GLU A 175 8.36 0.75 37.66
C GLU A 175 9.46 0.14 36.75
N ARG A 176 9.06 -0.58 35.70
CA ARG A 176 9.96 -1.25 34.73
C ARG A 176 10.38 -0.36 33.55
N ALA A 177 9.89 0.88 33.50
CA ALA A 177 10.30 1.84 32.47
C ALA A 177 11.81 2.16 32.51
N GLU A 178 12.41 2.19 33.71
CA GLU A 178 13.85 2.41 33.86
C GLU A 178 14.66 1.11 33.65
N THR A 179 14.16 0.00 34.19
CA THR A 179 14.76 -1.35 34.08
C THR A 179 13.79 -2.33 33.42
N PRO A 180 13.86 -2.49 32.09
CA PRO A 180 12.97 -3.38 31.35
C PRO A 180 13.25 -4.85 31.70
N ALA A 181 12.19 -5.66 31.65
CA ALA A 181 12.26 -7.10 31.87
C ALA A 181 12.16 -7.86 30.55
N LEU A 182 13.05 -8.83 30.32
CA LEU A 182 13.00 -9.69 29.13
C LEU A 182 11.96 -10.80 29.35
N ASN A 183 11.11 -11.04 28.34
CA ASN A 183 10.20 -12.19 28.34
C ASN A 183 10.96 -13.43 27.84
N ASN A 184 11.17 -14.39 28.73
CA ASN A 184 11.87 -15.66 28.46
C ASN A 184 10.97 -16.90 28.58
N HIS A 185 9.74 -16.74 29.08
CA HIS A 185 8.74 -17.80 29.15
C HIS A 185 7.55 -17.46 28.25
N TYR A 186 7.07 -18.45 27.49
CA TYR A 186 5.93 -18.28 26.59
C TYR A 186 4.86 -19.34 26.86
N GLU A 187 3.68 -18.92 27.30
CA GLU A 187 2.51 -19.78 27.37
C GLU A 187 1.74 -19.70 26.06
N ILE A 188 1.75 -20.79 25.30
CA ILE A 188 1.15 -20.89 23.97
C ILE A 188 -0.15 -21.67 24.11
N VAL A 189 -1.28 -21.03 23.80
CA VAL A 189 -2.61 -21.65 23.79
C VAL A 189 -3.07 -21.82 22.36
N PHE A 190 -3.13 -23.06 21.91
CA PHE A 190 -3.71 -23.42 20.62
C PHE A 190 -5.22 -23.60 20.75
N ARG A 191 -5.96 -22.88 19.91
CA ARG A 191 -7.38 -23.12 19.68
C ARG A 191 -7.53 -24.01 18.47
N TYR A 192 -8.24 -25.12 18.63
CA TYR A 192 -8.48 -26.08 17.55
C TYR A 192 -9.97 -26.40 17.40
N HIS A 193 -10.36 -26.75 16.17
CA HIS A 193 -11.71 -27.17 15.82
C HIS A 193 -11.69 -28.60 15.27
N THR A 194 -12.70 -29.39 15.64
CA THR A 194 -12.85 -30.82 15.34
C THR A 194 -14.02 -31.05 14.37
N PRO A 195 -13.85 -30.83 13.06
CA PRO A 195 -14.94 -31.03 12.11
C PRO A 195 -15.36 -32.50 11.97
N LYS A 196 -14.42 -33.43 12.22
CA LYS A 196 -14.63 -34.87 12.18
C LYS A 196 -13.84 -35.53 13.32
N PRO A 197 -14.29 -36.67 13.85
CA PRO A 197 -13.54 -37.42 14.85
C PRO A 197 -12.14 -37.77 14.32
N GLY A 198 -11.10 -37.45 15.10
CA GLY A 198 -9.69 -37.71 14.75
C GLY A 198 -9.05 -36.73 13.77
N ILE A 199 -9.77 -35.70 13.32
CA ILE A 199 -9.22 -34.63 12.48
C ILE A 199 -9.34 -33.30 13.22
N HIS A 200 -8.21 -32.64 13.42
CA HIS A 200 -8.12 -31.38 14.12
C HIS A 200 -7.61 -30.27 13.20
N ARG A 201 -8.17 -29.08 13.31
CA ARG A 201 -7.74 -27.89 12.56
C ARG A 201 -7.39 -26.77 13.52
N ILE A 202 -6.26 -26.11 13.30
CA ILE A 202 -5.87 -24.96 14.11
C ILE A 202 -6.66 -23.74 13.64
N VAL A 203 -7.31 -23.08 14.60
CA VAL A 203 -8.21 -21.94 14.37
C VAL A 203 -7.80 -20.69 15.15
N GLY A 204 -6.83 -20.81 16.05
CA GLY A 204 -6.25 -19.66 16.74
C GLY A 204 -5.00 -20.04 17.51
N VAL A 205 -4.09 -19.09 17.63
CA VAL A 205 -2.82 -19.22 18.35
C VAL A 205 -2.70 -18.00 19.24
N LEU A 206 -2.71 -18.24 20.54
CA LEU A 206 -2.60 -17.19 21.52
C LEU A 206 -1.33 -17.37 22.35
N VAL A 207 -0.61 -16.31 22.61
CA VAL A 207 0.64 -16.34 23.37
C VAL A 207 0.57 -15.35 24.52
N TRP A 208 0.93 -15.81 25.72
CA TRP A 208 1.13 -14.95 26.89
C TRP A 208 2.63 -14.99 27.22
N PRO A 209 3.35 -13.90 26.93
CA PRO A 209 4.74 -13.80 27.31
C PRO A 209 4.85 -13.49 28.81
N ALA A 210 5.85 -14.08 29.46
CA ALA A 210 6.15 -13.84 30.86
C ALA A 210 7.66 -13.75 31.09
N SER A 211 8.04 -12.93 32.07
CA SER A 211 9.41 -12.79 32.54
C SER A 211 9.63 -13.61 33.81
N ILE A 212 10.40 -14.69 33.71
CA ILE A 212 10.74 -15.59 34.82
C ILE A 212 12.23 -15.39 35.16
N GLY A 213 12.49 -14.61 36.22
CA GLY A 213 13.80 -14.49 36.84
C GLY A 213 14.08 -15.59 37.87
N GLY A 214 15.21 -15.50 38.57
CA GLY A 214 15.65 -16.48 39.57
C GLY A 214 16.84 -17.34 39.11
N SER A 215 17.06 -18.49 39.74
CA SER A 215 18.13 -19.43 39.34
C SER A 215 17.80 -20.03 37.98
N GLN A 216 18.62 -19.69 36.97
CA GLN A 216 18.47 -20.19 35.60
C GLN A 216 19.14 -21.58 35.42
N ASP A 217 19.61 -22.19 36.51
CA ASP A 217 20.33 -23.47 36.51
C ASP A 217 19.42 -24.66 36.80
N THR A 218 18.29 -24.46 37.48
CA THR A 218 17.37 -25.54 37.88
C THR A 218 16.53 -26.05 36.71
N LEU A 219 16.56 -27.36 36.48
CA LEU A 219 15.73 -28.04 35.48
C LEU A 219 14.26 -28.09 35.94
N GLY A 220 13.36 -27.55 35.12
CA GLY A 220 11.96 -27.98 35.07
C GLY A 220 10.92 -27.14 35.83
N ASP A 221 11.29 -26.03 36.48
CA ASP A 221 10.29 -25.15 37.09
C ASP A 221 9.95 -23.98 36.15
N CYS A 222 8.72 -23.98 35.66
CA CYS A 222 8.16 -22.91 34.83
C CYS A 222 6.93 -22.29 35.46
N THR A 223 6.77 -22.54 36.76
CA THR A 223 5.81 -21.79 37.54
C THR A 223 6.30 -20.34 37.57
N PRO A 224 5.49 -19.36 37.12
CA PRO A 224 5.84 -17.97 37.28
C PRO A 224 5.82 -17.66 38.78
N ASN A 225 6.96 -17.83 39.44
CA ASN A 225 7.15 -17.33 40.78
C ASN A 225 7.10 -15.80 40.67
N GLN A 226 5.97 -15.21 41.06
CA GLN A 226 5.58 -13.80 40.87
C GLN A 226 6.58 -12.75 41.41
N ASN A 227 7.68 -13.15 42.01
CA ASN A 227 8.49 -12.27 42.85
C ASN A 227 9.79 -11.76 42.21
N THR A 228 10.25 -12.30 41.06
CA THR A 228 11.47 -11.78 40.42
C THR A 228 11.40 -11.82 38.89
N PRO A 229 11.23 -10.67 38.21
CA PRO A 229 11.38 -10.60 36.76
C PRO A 229 12.84 -10.80 36.33
N LEU A 230 13.05 -11.22 35.08
CA LEU A 230 14.38 -11.34 34.47
C LEU A 230 14.84 -9.98 33.96
N ILE A 231 15.70 -9.32 34.74
CA ILE A 231 16.32 -8.04 34.37
C ILE A 231 17.73 -8.29 33.87
N LEU A 232 18.03 -7.85 32.66
CA LEU A 232 19.36 -7.98 32.06
C LEU A 232 20.28 -6.86 32.55
N ARG A 233 21.45 -7.22 33.11
CA ARG A 233 22.46 -6.27 33.55
C ARG A 233 23.37 -5.87 32.39
N GLU A 234 23.56 -4.58 32.18
CA GLU A 234 24.43 -4.06 31.11
C GLU A 234 25.94 -4.23 31.38
N THR A 235 26.33 -4.51 32.63
CA THR A 235 27.75 -4.53 33.05
C THR A 235 28.33 -5.94 33.19
N GLY A 236 27.55 -7.00 33.01
CA GLY A 236 28.00 -8.38 33.24
C GLY A 236 27.27 -9.40 32.39
N GLU A 237 27.68 -10.66 32.51
CA GLU A 237 27.04 -11.79 31.81
C GLU A 237 25.73 -12.17 32.50
N ASN A 238 24.70 -12.40 31.68
CA ASN A 238 23.37 -12.78 32.13
C ASN A 238 23.04 -14.16 31.57
N ALA A 239 22.87 -15.16 32.44
CA ALA A 239 22.33 -16.45 32.04
C ALA A 239 20.81 -16.30 31.80
N VAL A 240 20.31 -16.81 30.68
CA VAL A 240 18.89 -16.78 30.31
C VAL A 240 18.45 -18.16 29.87
N GLN A 241 17.41 -18.69 30.52
CA GLN A 241 16.74 -19.92 30.11
C GLN A 241 15.43 -19.57 29.41
N TYR A 242 15.29 -20.00 28.15
CA TYR A 242 14.04 -19.90 27.42
C TYR A 242 13.18 -21.14 27.66
N THR A 243 11.92 -20.93 28.01
CA THR A 243 10.97 -22.00 28.32
C THR A 243 9.62 -21.73 27.67
N TYR A 244 8.86 -22.79 27.44
CA TYR A 244 7.53 -22.66 26.88
C TYR A 244 6.58 -23.70 27.44
N ARG A 245 5.29 -23.37 27.42
CA ARG A 245 4.20 -24.24 27.85
C ARG A 245 3.12 -24.26 26.77
N ILE A 246 2.66 -25.45 26.41
CA ILE A 246 1.61 -25.62 25.40
C ILE A 246 0.30 -25.99 26.08
N THR A 247 -0.79 -25.29 25.74
CA THR A 247 -2.14 -25.63 26.17
C THR A 247 -3.06 -25.76 24.96
N TRP A 248 -3.80 -26.86 24.87
CA TRP A 248 -4.78 -27.08 23.81
C TRP A 248 -6.19 -26.78 24.32
N LYS A 249 -6.93 -25.95 23.59
CA LYS A 249 -8.34 -25.61 23.88
C LYS A 249 -9.20 -25.83 22.65
N GLU A 250 -10.23 -26.66 22.78
CA GLU A 250 -11.21 -26.85 21.73
C GLU A 250 -12.06 -25.58 21.54
N SER A 251 -12.41 -25.28 20.30
CA SER A 251 -13.21 -24.11 19.93
C SER A 251 -14.24 -24.46 18.86
N ASP A 252 -15.41 -23.85 18.98
CA ASP A 252 -16.51 -23.99 18.01
C ASP A 252 -16.30 -23.18 16.73
N THR A 253 -15.20 -22.43 16.60
CA THR A 253 -14.94 -21.62 15.42
C THR A 253 -14.57 -22.50 14.23
N PRO A 254 -15.32 -22.46 13.11
CA PRO A 254 -14.95 -23.22 11.92
C PRO A 254 -13.70 -22.61 11.27
N TRP A 255 -12.94 -23.45 10.56
CA TRP A 255 -11.70 -23.02 9.87
C TRP A 255 -11.92 -21.82 8.93
N ALA A 256 -13.09 -21.73 8.28
CA ALA A 256 -13.40 -20.65 7.34
C ALA A 256 -13.44 -19.25 7.98
N THR A 257 -13.81 -19.15 9.27
CA THR A 257 -13.94 -17.88 10.00
C THR A 257 -12.81 -17.68 11.02
N ARG A 258 -11.74 -18.47 10.94
CA ARG A 258 -10.62 -18.43 11.92
C ARG A 258 -9.91 -17.08 11.99
N TRP A 259 -9.98 -16.29 10.92
CA TRP A 259 -9.39 -14.96 10.83
C TRP A 259 -10.23 -13.85 11.45
N ASP A 260 -11.51 -14.09 11.78
CA ASP A 260 -12.42 -13.03 12.22
C ASP A 260 -11.94 -12.34 13.50
N ASN A 261 -11.36 -13.09 14.45
CA ASN A 261 -10.81 -12.54 15.69
C ASN A 261 -9.51 -11.75 15.47
N TYR A 262 -8.76 -12.05 14.40
CA TYR A 262 -7.51 -11.34 14.04
C TYR A 262 -7.76 -10.08 13.22
N LEU A 263 -8.89 -10.01 12.50
CA LEU A 263 -9.22 -8.94 11.56
C LEU A 263 -10.24 -7.96 12.15
N HIS A 264 -10.08 -7.63 13.43
CA HIS A 264 -11.00 -6.74 14.11
C HIS A 264 -10.89 -5.29 13.58
N ILE A 265 -12.03 -4.71 13.21
CA ILE A 265 -12.13 -3.32 12.73
C ILE A 265 -12.48 -2.43 13.91
N PHE A 266 -11.53 -1.61 14.35
CA PHE A 266 -11.76 -0.63 15.42
C PHE A 266 -12.73 0.47 14.96
N ASP A 267 -13.74 0.74 15.80
CA ASP A 267 -14.73 1.81 15.59
C ASP A 267 -15.31 1.91 14.15
N PRO A 268 -16.04 0.89 13.63
CA PRO A 268 -16.63 0.92 12.28
C PRO A 268 -17.55 2.13 12.02
N ARG A 269 -18.11 2.70 13.09
CA ARG A 269 -18.94 3.91 13.04
C ARG A 269 -18.18 5.12 12.49
N ILE A 270 -16.88 5.25 12.79
CA ILE A 270 -16.05 6.36 12.31
C ILE A 270 -15.85 6.26 10.79
N HIS A 271 -15.56 5.05 10.29
CA HIS A 271 -15.44 4.77 8.87
C HIS A 271 -16.73 5.12 8.11
N TRP A 272 -17.88 4.64 8.59
CA TRP A 272 -19.18 4.94 7.98
C TRP A 272 -19.54 6.42 8.04
N PHE A 273 -19.32 7.08 9.18
CA PHE A 273 -19.61 8.51 9.32
C PHE A 273 -18.79 9.35 8.36
N SER A 274 -17.48 9.08 8.24
CA SER A 274 -16.61 9.78 7.30
C SER A 274 -16.99 9.51 5.84
N LEU A 275 -17.27 8.25 5.50
CA LEU A 275 -17.62 7.87 4.13
C LEU A 275 -18.93 8.51 3.69
N ILE A 276 -19.98 8.48 4.53
CA ILE A 276 -21.27 9.10 4.22
C ILE A 276 -21.12 10.61 4.04
N ASN A 277 -20.42 11.29 4.97
CA ASN A 277 -20.19 12.73 4.86
C ASN A 277 -19.45 13.09 3.57
N SER A 278 -18.41 12.32 3.23
CA SER A 278 -17.66 12.52 1.99
C SER A 278 -18.56 12.32 0.78
N ILE A 279 -19.32 11.22 0.68
CA ILE A 279 -20.26 10.96 -0.42
C ILE A 279 -21.26 12.10 -0.58
N VAL A 280 -21.85 12.61 0.52
CA VAL A 280 -22.80 13.73 0.47
C VAL A 280 -22.15 14.98 -0.10
N ILE A 281 -20.94 15.33 0.35
CA ILE A 281 -20.18 16.48 -0.17
C ILE A 281 -19.89 16.31 -1.66
N VAL A 282 -19.48 15.11 -2.09
CA VAL A 282 -19.16 14.84 -3.50
C VAL A 282 -20.40 14.92 -4.38
N VAL A 283 -21.53 14.35 -3.95
CA VAL A 283 -22.80 14.44 -4.68
C VAL A 283 -23.22 15.90 -4.81
N PHE A 284 -23.17 16.67 -3.72
CA PHE A 284 -23.48 18.09 -3.76
C PHE A 284 -22.53 18.85 -4.69
N LEU A 285 -21.24 18.56 -4.67
CA LEU A 285 -20.25 19.17 -5.55
C LEU A 285 -20.51 18.80 -7.02
N CYS A 286 -20.83 17.54 -7.33
CA CYS A 286 -21.19 17.11 -8.67
C CYS A 286 -22.45 17.83 -9.17
N LEU A 287 -23.48 17.94 -8.33
CA LEU A 287 -24.73 18.66 -8.65
C LEU A 287 -24.49 20.15 -8.81
N MET A 288 -23.68 20.77 -7.95
CA MET A 288 -23.32 22.18 -8.04
C MET A 288 -22.52 22.46 -9.30
N VAL A 289 -21.48 21.68 -9.59
CA VAL A 289 -20.67 21.83 -10.83
C VAL A 289 -21.53 21.57 -12.06
N GLY A 290 -22.35 20.53 -12.04
CA GLY A 290 -23.29 20.22 -13.12
C GLY A 290 -24.31 21.33 -13.34
N MET A 291 -24.86 21.91 -12.28
CA MET A 291 -25.78 23.04 -12.35
C MET A 291 -25.07 24.31 -12.80
N ILE A 292 -23.86 24.61 -12.31
CA ILE A 292 -23.06 25.76 -12.76
C ILE A 292 -22.82 25.61 -14.25
N LEU A 293 -22.22 24.51 -14.71
CA LEU A 293 -21.96 24.26 -16.12
C LEU A 293 -23.25 24.30 -16.95
N TYR A 294 -24.32 23.63 -16.53
CA TYR A 294 -25.58 23.64 -17.27
C TYR A 294 -26.20 25.04 -17.32
N ARG A 295 -26.26 25.75 -16.20
CA ARG A 295 -26.89 27.08 -16.11
C ARG A 295 -26.06 28.14 -16.81
N THR A 296 -24.73 28.13 -16.66
CA THR A 296 -23.85 29.06 -17.36
C THR A 296 -23.84 28.75 -18.85
N VAL A 297 -23.62 27.50 -19.25
CA VAL A 297 -23.59 27.13 -20.67
C VAL A 297 -24.95 27.33 -21.33
N SER A 298 -26.07 26.96 -20.69
CA SER A 298 -27.42 27.17 -21.25
C SER A 298 -27.80 28.65 -21.33
N ARG A 299 -27.43 29.46 -20.33
CA ARG A 299 -27.62 30.92 -20.37
C ARG A 299 -26.73 31.57 -21.43
N ASP A 300 -25.50 31.10 -21.58
CA ASP A 300 -24.55 31.62 -22.56
C ASP A 300 -24.98 31.23 -23.98
N ILE A 301 -25.51 30.01 -24.19
CA ILE A 301 -26.07 29.54 -25.47
C ILE A 301 -27.38 30.26 -25.81
N SER A 302 -28.31 30.44 -24.86
CA SER A 302 -29.59 31.10 -25.14
C SER A 302 -29.43 32.59 -25.41
N ARG A 303 -28.54 33.27 -24.67
CA ARG A 303 -28.14 34.65 -24.95
C ARG A 303 -27.50 34.78 -26.33
N TYR A 304 -26.70 33.80 -26.74
CA TYR A 304 -26.12 33.77 -28.08
C TYR A 304 -27.17 33.63 -29.19
N ASN A 305 -28.07 32.64 -29.10
CA ASN A 305 -29.12 32.43 -30.10
C ASN A 305 -30.06 33.63 -30.24
N ALA A 306 -30.25 34.42 -29.17
CA ALA A 306 -31.06 35.64 -29.20
C ALA A 306 -30.36 36.82 -29.88
N ILE A 307 -29.03 36.83 -29.92
CA ILE A 307 -28.20 37.92 -30.44
C ILE A 307 -27.75 37.66 -31.89
N ASP A 308 -27.65 36.41 -32.32
CA ASP A 308 -27.43 36.03 -33.74
C ASP A 308 -28.56 36.53 -34.69
N LEU A 309 -29.71 36.91 -34.10
CA LEU A 309 -30.84 37.53 -34.79
C LEU A 309 -30.69 39.06 -35.00
N SER A 310 -29.69 39.70 -34.36
CA SER A 310 -29.34 41.11 -34.53
C SER A 310 -27.99 41.21 -35.25
N GLU A 311 -27.96 41.79 -36.46
CA GLU A 311 -26.78 41.92 -37.34
C GLU A 311 -25.65 42.84 -36.81
N ASP A 312 -25.28 42.73 -35.53
CA ASP A 312 -24.12 43.43 -34.98
C ASP A 312 -22.87 42.54 -35.04
N VAL A 313 -21.76 43.10 -35.53
CA VAL A 313 -20.43 42.43 -35.58
C VAL A 313 -19.95 42.24 -34.14
N GLN A 314 -20.04 41.02 -33.62
CA GLN A 314 -19.82 40.77 -32.19
C GLN A 314 -18.50 40.06 -31.88
N GLU A 315 -17.77 40.62 -30.90
CA GLU A 315 -16.62 40.00 -30.25
C GLU A 315 -17.10 38.83 -29.36
N ASP A 316 -16.58 37.62 -29.57
CA ASP A 316 -16.85 36.48 -28.68
C ASP A 316 -16.41 36.80 -27.23
N TRP A 317 -17.06 36.24 -26.21
CA TRP A 317 -16.77 36.55 -24.79
C TRP A 317 -16.28 35.30 -24.02
N GLY A 318 -15.31 35.47 -23.12
CA GLY A 318 -14.90 34.46 -22.14
C GLY A 318 -14.36 33.16 -22.75
N TRP A 319 -14.94 32.01 -22.36
CA TRP A 319 -14.48 30.69 -22.81
C TRP A 319 -14.69 30.46 -24.32
N LYS A 320 -15.75 31.01 -24.93
CA LYS A 320 -15.99 30.87 -26.37
C LYS A 320 -14.95 31.62 -27.20
N LEU A 321 -14.48 32.77 -26.73
CA LEU A 321 -13.48 33.60 -27.41
C LEU A 321 -12.15 32.88 -27.63
N VAL A 322 -11.84 31.91 -26.76
CA VAL A 322 -10.59 31.15 -26.80
C VAL A 322 -10.70 29.88 -27.65
N HIS A 323 -11.81 29.66 -28.38
CA HIS A 323 -12.05 28.46 -29.19
C HIS A 323 -10.90 28.14 -30.16
N GLY A 324 -10.31 29.16 -30.80
CA GLY A 324 -9.18 29.03 -31.72
C GLY A 324 -7.83 28.75 -31.04
N GLU A 325 -7.77 28.68 -29.71
CA GLU A 325 -6.50 28.57 -28.95
C GLU A 325 -6.49 27.40 -27.95
N VAL A 326 -7.66 26.88 -27.56
CA VAL A 326 -7.82 25.87 -26.50
C VAL A 326 -7.06 24.57 -26.76
N PHE A 327 -6.94 24.14 -28.01
CA PHE A 327 -6.24 22.91 -28.40
C PHE A 327 -4.80 23.16 -28.86
N ARG A 328 -4.24 24.35 -28.58
CA ARG A 328 -2.83 24.64 -28.88
C ARG A 328 -1.90 23.72 -28.09
N ARG A 329 -0.81 23.32 -28.74
CA ARG A 329 0.26 22.52 -28.14
C ARG A 329 0.78 23.19 -26.84
N PRO A 330 0.75 22.50 -25.69
CA PRO A 330 1.27 23.06 -24.44
C PRO A 330 2.80 23.13 -24.45
N ARG A 331 3.37 23.90 -23.51
CA ARG A 331 4.81 23.89 -23.23
C ARG A 331 5.23 22.45 -22.84
N ASN A 332 6.29 21.90 -23.42
CA ASN A 332 6.78 20.55 -23.09
C ASN A 332 5.72 19.41 -23.12
N PRO A 333 5.04 19.15 -24.24
CA PRO A 333 3.98 18.13 -24.30
C PRO A 333 4.49 16.71 -24.09
N MET A 334 5.79 16.47 -24.31
CA MET A 334 6.42 15.16 -24.11
C MET A 334 6.44 14.72 -22.65
N ILE A 335 6.74 15.64 -21.72
CA ILE A 335 6.77 15.29 -20.29
C ILE A 335 5.33 15.06 -19.82
N LEU A 336 4.40 15.92 -20.23
CA LEU A 336 2.99 15.78 -19.88
C LEU A 336 2.42 14.43 -20.33
N SER A 337 2.66 14.02 -21.59
CA SER A 337 2.19 12.73 -22.09
C SER A 337 2.81 11.54 -21.36
N VAL A 338 4.10 11.62 -21.02
CA VAL A 338 4.80 10.60 -20.23
C VAL A 338 4.20 10.47 -18.83
N LEU A 339 3.94 11.59 -18.13
CA LEU A 339 3.34 11.59 -16.79
C LEU A 339 1.91 11.06 -16.82
N VAL A 340 1.09 11.51 -17.77
CA VAL A 340 -0.30 11.06 -17.94
C VAL A 340 -0.37 9.58 -18.31
N GLY A 341 0.54 9.09 -19.15
CA GLY A 341 0.61 7.65 -19.48
C GLY A 341 0.98 6.81 -18.27
N ASN A 342 2.03 7.19 -17.53
CA ASN A 342 2.44 6.49 -16.32
C ASN A 342 1.36 6.54 -15.23
N GLY A 343 0.72 7.68 -15.02
CA GLY A 343 -0.40 7.77 -14.09
C GLY A 343 -1.59 6.92 -14.52
N ALA A 344 -1.85 6.77 -15.82
CA ALA A 344 -2.94 5.89 -16.28
C ALA A 344 -2.63 4.40 -16.07
N GLN A 345 -1.36 4.01 -16.20
CA GLN A 345 -0.90 2.67 -15.80
C GLN A 345 -1.09 2.45 -14.29
N LEU A 346 -0.78 3.44 -13.45
CA LEU A 346 -1.03 3.38 -12.00
C LEU A 346 -2.54 3.32 -11.69
N CYS A 347 -3.38 4.11 -12.35
CA CYS A 347 -4.84 4.05 -12.19
C CYS A 347 -5.39 2.65 -12.53
N ALA A 348 -4.91 2.03 -13.61
CA ALA A 348 -5.30 0.68 -13.99
C ALA A 348 -4.87 -0.36 -12.94
N MET A 349 -3.63 -0.24 -12.44
CA MET A 349 -3.14 -1.08 -11.35
C MET A 349 -4.01 -0.96 -10.10
N VAL A 350 -4.23 0.28 -9.61
CA VAL A 350 -5.05 0.55 -8.41
C VAL A 350 -6.48 0.04 -8.59
N GLY A 351 -7.10 0.29 -9.75
CA GLY A 351 -8.46 -0.16 -10.02
C GLY A 351 -8.61 -1.69 -9.94
N VAL A 352 -7.69 -2.42 -10.59
CA VAL A 352 -7.73 -3.89 -10.59
C VAL A 352 -7.38 -4.48 -9.23
N THR A 353 -6.42 -3.89 -8.51
CA THR A 353 -6.08 -4.34 -7.16
C THR A 353 -7.23 -4.13 -6.17
N LEU A 354 -7.95 -3.01 -6.29
CA LEU A 354 -9.14 -2.76 -5.46
C LEU A 354 -10.27 -3.74 -5.78
N VAL A 355 -10.48 -4.09 -7.05
CA VAL A 355 -11.49 -5.10 -7.43
C VAL A 355 -11.11 -6.48 -6.85
N PHE A 356 -9.86 -6.91 -6.95
CA PHE A 356 -9.43 -8.16 -6.34
C PHE A 356 -9.52 -8.14 -4.81
N ALA A 357 -9.25 -7.00 -4.17
CA ALA A 357 -9.44 -6.82 -2.74
C ALA A 357 -10.92 -6.92 -2.34
N LEU A 358 -11.82 -6.30 -3.11
CA LEU A 358 -13.28 -6.37 -2.88
C LEU A 358 -13.84 -7.80 -3.01
N LEU A 359 -13.27 -8.60 -3.91
CA LEU A 359 -13.65 -10.01 -4.09
C LEU A 359 -13.07 -10.93 -3.00
N GLY A 360 -12.25 -10.40 -2.07
CA GLY A 360 -11.65 -11.17 -0.98
C GLY A 360 -10.42 -12.00 -1.36
N PHE A 361 -9.89 -11.85 -2.58
CA PHE A 361 -8.72 -12.60 -3.03
C PHE A 361 -7.39 -12.11 -2.43
N LEU A 362 -7.37 -10.92 -1.83
CA LEU A 362 -6.19 -10.30 -1.22
C LEU A 362 -6.29 -10.29 0.32
N SER A 363 -6.80 -11.38 0.89
CA SER A 363 -6.89 -11.53 2.35
C SER A 363 -5.49 -11.56 2.99
N PRO A 364 -5.32 -10.98 4.21
CA PRO A 364 -4.09 -11.08 5.00
C PRO A 364 -3.61 -12.51 5.24
N SER A 365 -4.47 -13.52 5.03
CA SER A 365 -4.11 -14.93 5.07
C SER A 365 -3.03 -15.32 4.07
N ASN A 366 -2.90 -14.60 2.95
CA ASN A 366 -1.85 -14.81 1.97
C ASN A 366 -0.83 -13.66 2.04
N ARG A 367 0.23 -13.87 2.83
CA ARG A 367 1.26 -12.86 3.12
C ARG A 367 1.96 -12.38 1.85
N GLY A 368 2.09 -11.06 1.73
CA GLY A 368 2.71 -10.42 0.57
C GLY A 368 1.89 -10.47 -0.73
N SER A 369 0.73 -11.13 -0.75
CA SER A 369 -0.09 -11.28 -1.96
C SER A 369 -0.48 -9.93 -2.56
N LEU A 370 -0.88 -8.96 -1.73
CA LEU A 370 -1.23 -7.61 -2.16
C LEU A 370 -0.09 -6.95 -2.95
N ALA A 371 1.14 -6.93 -2.42
CA ALA A 371 2.29 -6.36 -3.13
C ALA A 371 2.66 -7.16 -4.39
N THR A 372 2.59 -8.50 -4.35
CA THR A 372 2.83 -9.30 -5.56
C THR A 372 1.85 -8.97 -6.67
N VAL A 373 0.55 -8.88 -6.36
CA VAL A 373 -0.50 -8.56 -7.33
C VAL A 373 -0.35 -7.14 -7.84
N MET A 374 -0.02 -6.17 -6.98
CA MET A 374 0.29 -4.80 -7.41
C MET A 374 1.47 -4.76 -8.39
N MET A 375 2.58 -5.44 -8.08
CA MET A 375 3.77 -5.50 -8.95
C MET A 375 3.46 -6.17 -10.29
N VAL A 376 2.76 -7.31 -10.27
CA VAL A 376 2.36 -8.02 -11.49
C VAL A 376 1.41 -7.15 -12.33
N CYS A 377 0.36 -6.58 -11.73
CA CYS A 377 -0.55 -5.68 -12.43
C CYS A 377 0.19 -4.47 -13.02
N TRP A 378 1.12 -3.88 -12.27
CA TRP A 378 1.93 -2.77 -12.77
C TRP A 378 2.77 -3.17 -13.99
N THR A 379 3.43 -4.33 -13.96
CA THR A 379 4.22 -4.81 -15.11
C THR A 379 3.36 -5.11 -16.34
N LEU A 380 2.16 -5.68 -16.16
CA LEU A 380 1.24 -6.01 -17.25
C LEU A 380 0.52 -4.79 -17.81
N PHE A 381 0.27 -3.75 -17.01
CA PHE A 381 -0.36 -2.51 -17.47
C PHE A 381 0.61 -1.50 -18.08
N GLY A 382 1.89 -1.87 -18.25
CA GLY A 382 2.85 -1.08 -19.04
C GLY A 382 2.32 -0.72 -20.43
N GLY A 383 1.59 -1.63 -21.08
CA GLY A 383 0.94 -1.38 -22.37
C GLY A 383 -0.14 -0.31 -22.34
N VAL A 384 -0.93 -0.21 -21.25
CA VAL A 384 -1.95 0.84 -21.08
C VAL A 384 -1.27 2.21 -20.99
N GLY A 385 -0.20 2.31 -20.19
CA GLY A 385 0.55 3.55 -20.03
C GLY A 385 1.19 4.02 -21.33
N GLY A 386 1.82 3.11 -22.07
CA GLY A 386 2.38 3.40 -23.39
C GLY A 386 1.32 3.85 -24.41
N TYR A 387 0.16 3.18 -24.44
CA TYR A 387 -0.95 3.51 -25.32
C TYR A 387 -1.49 4.93 -25.07
N ILE A 388 -1.79 5.25 -23.81
CA ILE A 388 -2.33 6.56 -23.43
C ILE A 388 -1.29 7.66 -23.66
N SER A 389 -0.03 7.45 -23.28
CA SER A 389 1.06 8.41 -23.53
C SER A 389 1.19 8.76 -25.02
N SER A 390 1.28 7.75 -25.90
CA SER A 390 1.40 7.97 -27.35
C SER A 390 0.19 8.68 -27.93
N ARG A 391 -1.02 8.33 -27.49
CA ARG A 391 -2.27 8.97 -27.93
C ARG A 391 -2.36 10.43 -27.53
N VAL A 392 -2.02 10.74 -26.28
CA VAL A 392 -1.99 12.13 -25.80
C VAL A 392 -0.90 12.91 -26.53
N TYR A 393 0.31 12.36 -26.67
CA TYR A 393 1.43 13.03 -27.34
C TYR A 393 1.12 13.39 -28.80
N THR A 394 0.55 12.44 -29.56
CA THR A 394 0.13 12.67 -30.95
C THR A 394 -1.02 13.67 -31.05
N SER A 395 -1.96 13.67 -30.09
CA SER A 395 -3.07 14.62 -30.05
C SER A 395 -2.64 16.05 -29.73
N LEU A 396 -1.48 16.23 -29.10
CA LEU A 396 -0.87 17.53 -28.78
C LEU A 396 0.12 18.00 -29.86
N GLY A 397 0.17 17.35 -31.03
CA GLY A 397 1.06 17.71 -32.13
C GLY A 397 2.52 17.28 -31.92
N GLY A 398 2.74 16.17 -31.20
CA GLY A 398 4.06 15.58 -31.00
C GLY A 398 4.54 14.71 -32.17
N GLU A 399 5.75 14.98 -32.67
CA GLU A 399 6.35 14.26 -33.81
C GLU A 399 7.29 13.14 -33.38
N ASN A 400 8.05 13.34 -32.29
CA ASN A 400 9.11 12.42 -31.84
C ASN A 400 8.55 11.24 -31.03
N ARG A 401 7.86 10.32 -31.72
CA ARG A 401 7.16 9.18 -31.10
C ARG A 401 8.10 8.22 -30.37
N SER A 402 9.24 7.87 -30.97
CA SER A 402 10.21 6.94 -30.38
C SER A 402 10.75 7.43 -29.04
N LYS A 403 11.04 8.74 -28.94
CA LYS A 403 11.50 9.37 -27.70
C LYS A 403 10.40 9.36 -26.63
N ASN A 404 9.16 9.63 -27.00
CA ASN A 404 8.03 9.55 -26.08
C ASN A 404 7.84 8.14 -25.52
N SER A 405 7.90 7.11 -26.37
CA SER A 405 7.78 5.70 -25.97
C SER A 405 8.90 5.28 -25.03
N PHE A 406 10.14 5.63 -25.34
CA PHE A 406 11.29 5.32 -24.48
C PHE A 406 11.18 6.01 -23.11
N LEU A 407 10.85 7.30 -23.08
CA LEU A 407 10.70 8.04 -21.82
C LEU A 407 9.52 7.52 -20.98
N THR A 408 8.42 7.11 -21.62
CA THR A 408 7.25 6.54 -20.91
C THR A 408 7.63 5.26 -20.19
N ALA A 409 8.42 4.39 -20.83
CA ALA A 409 8.85 3.12 -20.28
C ALA A 409 9.95 3.22 -19.20
N THR A 410 10.65 4.35 -19.10
CA THR A 410 11.88 4.45 -18.30
C THR A 410 11.84 5.49 -17.18
N VAL A 411 11.21 6.65 -17.37
CA VAL A 411 11.36 7.78 -16.43
C VAL A 411 10.78 7.49 -15.05
N LEU A 412 9.51 7.09 -14.96
CA LEU A 412 8.89 6.81 -13.65
C LEU A 412 9.53 5.60 -12.95
N PRO A 413 9.69 4.44 -13.60
CA PRO A 413 10.35 3.30 -12.96
C PRO A 413 11.77 3.64 -12.47
N ALA A 414 12.55 4.40 -13.25
CA ALA A 414 13.89 4.81 -12.84
C ALA A 414 13.88 5.71 -11.61
N VAL A 415 12.96 6.68 -11.53
CA VAL A 415 12.83 7.55 -10.36
C VAL A 415 12.41 6.76 -9.12
N VAL A 416 11.41 5.88 -9.23
CA VAL A 416 10.96 5.04 -8.11
C VAL A 416 12.09 4.09 -7.68
N PHE A 417 12.75 3.43 -8.62
CA PHE A 417 13.87 2.54 -8.32
C PHE A 417 15.03 3.28 -7.66
N ALA A 418 15.37 4.48 -8.12
CA ALA A 418 16.44 5.29 -7.52
C ALA A 418 16.13 5.67 -6.05
N ILE A 419 14.89 6.07 -5.77
CA ILE A 419 14.47 6.39 -4.40
C ILE A 419 14.47 5.12 -3.53
N VAL A 420 13.86 4.03 -3.98
CA VAL A 420 13.83 2.76 -3.22
C VAL A 420 15.23 2.22 -3.00
N PHE A 421 16.12 2.30 -3.99
CA PHE A 421 17.51 1.90 -3.87
C PHE A 421 18.25 2.74 -2.82
N LEU A 422 18.05 4.06 -2.81
CA LEU A 422 18.63 4.96 -1.81
C LEU A 422 18.11 4.63 -0.40
N LEU A 423 16.81 4.39 -0.23
CA LEU A 423 16.23 3.95 1.04
C LEU A 423 16.78 2.58 1.49
N ASN A 424 17.02 1.68 0.53
CA ASN A 424 17.62 0.39 0.81
C ASN A 424 19.05 0.51 1.33
N LEU A 425 19.84 1.50 0.87
CA LEU A 425 21.17 1.76 1.42
C LEU A 425 21.11 2.15 2.90
N PHE A 426 20.09 2.92 3.31
CA PHE A 426 19.87 3.24 4.72
C PHE A 426 19.50 2.00 5.54
N LEU A 427 18.64 1.12 5.01
CA LEU A 427 18.29 -0.16 5.66
C LEU A 427 19.52 -1.06 5.85
N ILE A 428 20.36 -1.16 4.81
CA ILE A 428 21.61 -1.93 4.88
C ILE A 428 22.56 -1.32 5.91
N SER A 429 22.72 0.02 5.92
CA SER A 429 23.59 0.71 6.88
C SER A 429 23.15 0.54 8.34
N ALA A 430 21.84 0.35 8.56
CA ALA A 430 21.26 0.13 9.88
C ALA A 430 21.26 -1.35 10.30
N GLY A 431 21.71 -2.27 9.43
CA GLY A 431 21.65 -3.71 9.69
C GLY A 431 20.22 -4.24 9.78
N SER A 432 19.27 -3.64 9.06
CA SER A 432 17.86 -4.03 9.12
C SER A 432 17.59 -5.29 8.31
N SER A 433 16.77 -6.20 8.85
CA SER A 433 16.23 -7.36 8.12
C SER A 433 15.30 -6.95 6.97
N GLY A 434 14.69 -5.76 7.08
CA GLY A 434 13.86 -5.14 6.05
C GLY A 434 14.64 -4.72 4.80
N ALA A 435 15.98 -4.77 4.81
CA ALA A 435 16.79 -4.50 3.63
C ALA A 435 16.44 -5.50 2.50
N VAL A 436 16.07 -4.97 1.34
CA VAL A 436 15.75 -5.77 0.15
C VAL A 436 17.05 -6.42 -0.36
N PRO A 437 17.10 -7.76 -0.48
CA PRO A 437 18.28 -8.48 -0.95
C PRO A 437 18.63 -8.10 -2.39
N PHE A 438 19.92 -8.17 -2.73
CA PHE A 438 20.42 -7.87 -4.07
C PHE A 438 19.71 -8.69 -5.17
N GLY A 439 19.44 -9.97 -4.91
CA GLY A 439 18.72 -10.85 -5.85
C GLY A 439 17.32 -10.35 -6.19
N THR A 440 16.58 -9.85 -5.20
CA THR A 440 15.24 -9.29 -5.40
C THR A 440 15.28 -7.98 -6.18
N MET A 441 16.26 -7.12 -5.90
CA MET A 441 16.47 -5.89 -6.68
C MET A 441 16.77 -6.20 -8.15
N LEU A 442 17.64 -7.19 -8.41
CA LEU A 442 17.94 -7.64 -9.77
C LEU A 442 16.70 -8.20 -10.46
N LEU A 443 15.88 -8.99 -9.76
CA LEU A 443 14.63 -9.54 -10.29
C LEU A 443 13.66 -8.41 -10.71
N ILE A 444 13.52 -7.35 -9.91
CA ILE A 444 12.68 -6.20 -10.25
C ILE A 444 13.19 -5.51 -11.51
N VAL A 445 14.51 -5.35 -11.67
CA VAL A 445 15.12 -4.78 -12.89
C VAL A 445 14.84 -5.68 -14.10
N VAL A 446 14.93 -7.00 -13.94
CA VAL A 446 14.60 -7.97 -15.00
C VAL A 446 13.11 -7.90 -15.37
N LEU A 447 12.20 -7.79 -14.40
CA LEU A 447 10.76 -7.62 -14.67
C LEU A 447 10.47 -6.29 -15.38
N TRP A 448 11.19 -5.23 -15.02
CA TRP A 448 11.07 -3.92 -15.66
C TRP A 448 11.53 -3.96 -17.12
N PHE A 449 12.76 -4.39 -17.42
CA PHE A 449 13.28 -4.40 -18.79
C PHE A 449 12.80 -5.59 -19.63
N GLY A 450 12.49 -6.72 -19.00
CA GLY A 450 12.07 -7.95 -19.68
C GLY A 450 10.58 -7.97 -20.06
N ILE A 451 9.71 -7.34 -19.25
CA ILE A 451 8.25 -7.38 -19.47
C ILE A 451 7.68 -5.97 -19.63
N SER A 452 7.80 -5.12 -18.60
CA SER A 452 7.09 -3.83 -18.53
C SER A 452 7.49 -2.88 -19.66
N ALA A 453 8.79 -2.71 -19.90
CA ALA A 453 9.30 -1.81 -20.94
C ALA A 453 8.91 -2.25 -22.36
N PRO A 454 9.11 -3.53 -22.79
CA PRO A 454 8.61 -4.02 -24.07
C PRO A 454 7.10 -3.84 -24.23
N LEU A 455 6.33 -4.12 -23.19
CA LEU A 455 4.88 -4.00 -23.24
C LEU A 455 4.43 -2.54 -23.40
N SER A 456 5.12 -1.60 -22.75
CA SER A 456 4.91 -0.15 -22.91
C SER A 456 5.28 0.35 -24.32
N LEU A 457 6.32 -0.21 -24.94
CA LEU A 457 6.65 0.06 -26.33
C LEU A 457 5.56 -0.46 -27.29
N ILE A 458 5.06 -1.68 -27.08
CA ILE A 458 3.95 -2.25 -27.85
C ILE A 458 2.69 -1.38 -27.70
N GLY A 459 2.36 -1.00 -26.46
CA GLY A 459 1.23 -0.09 -26.18
C GLY A 459 1.38 1.24 -26.91
N SER A 460 2.57 1.83 -26.87
CA SER A 460 2.87 3.07 -27.57
C SER A 460 2.74 2.95 -29.09
N TYR A 461 3.17 1.83 -29.65
CA TYR A 461 3.03 1.53 -31.07
C TYR A 461 1.57 1.42 -31.49
N LEU A 462 0.75 0.71 -30.71
CA LEU A 462 -0.71 0.64 -30.92
C LEU A 462 -1.36 2.03 -30.81
N GLY A 463 -0.94 2.83 -29.83
CA GLY A 463 -1.43 4.20 -29.67
C GLY A 463 -1.07 5.10 -30.86
N ALA A 464 0.14 4.92 -31.41
CA ALA A 464 0.60 5.66 -32.58
C ALA A 464 -0.16 5.26 -33.85
N ARG A 465 -0.51 3.98 -34.01
CA ARG A 465 -1.34 3.48 -35.13
C ARG A 465 -2.77 4.00 -35.06
N HIS A 466 -3.35 4.07 -33.86
CA HIS A 466 -4.70 4.62 -33.68
C HIS A 466 -4.74 6.15 -33.98
N GLY A 467 -3.58 6.81 -33.96
CA GLY A 467 -3.43 8.20 -34.42
C GLY A 467 -3.83 9.22 -33.35
N ALA A 468 -3.97 10.49 -33.74
CA ALA A 468 -4.38 11.56 -32.84
C ALA A 468 -5.89 11.54 -32.59
N ILE A 469 -6.31 12.00 -31.41
CA ILE A 469 -7.71 12.29 -31.11
C ILE A 469 -8.08 13.57 -31.86
N ARG A 470 -9.13 13.51 -32.68
CA ARG A 470 -9.61 14.68 -33.44
C ARG A 470 -10.18 15.74 -32.48
N HIS A 471 -9.67 16.96 -32.61
CA HIS A 471 -10.16 18.14 -31.90
C HIS A 471 -11.31 18.78 -32.68
N PRO A 472 -12.35 19.31 -31.98
CA PRO A 472 -13.52 19.87 -32.63
C PRO A 472 -13.24 21.20 -33.34
N VAL A 473 -12.22 21.94 -32.91
CA VAL A 473 -11.92 23.30 -33.41
C VAL A 473 -10.48 23.36 -33.92
N ARG A 474 -10.25 24.14 -34.97
CA ARG A 474 -8.91 24.41 -35.52
C ARG A 474 -8.21 25.49 -34.71
N VAL A 475 -6.89 25.38 -34.58
CA VAL A 475 -6.08 26.34 -33.84
C VAL A 475 -5.62 27.47 -34.76
N ASN A 476 -5.74 28.72 -34.30
CA ASN A 476 -5.27 29.91 -35.00
C ASN A 476 -3.73 29.96 -35.05
N GLN A 477 -3.16 30.56 -36.09
CA GLN A 477 -1.70 30.61 -36.24
C GLN A 477 -1.04 31.51 -35.18
N ILE A 478 -1.61 32.69 -34.94
CA ILE A 478 -1.07 33.70 -34.03
C ILE A 478 -1.74 33.56 -32.66
N PRO A 479 -0.97 33.34 -31.58
CA PRO A 479 -1.52 33.23 -30.25
C PRO A 479 -2.05 34.58 -29.75
N ARG A 480 -3.25 34.55 -29.16
CA ARG A 480 -3.85 35.71 -28.48
C ARG A 480 -3.07 36.07 -27.21
N GLN A 481 -3.04 37.35 -26.87
CA GLN A 481 -2.53 37.84 -25.58
C GLN A 481 -3.45 37.42 -24.43
N ILE A 482 -2.86 36.99 -23.32
CA ILE A 482 -3.59 36.48 -22.16
C ILE A 482 -3.76 37.62 -21.14
N PRO A 483 -4.99 37.93 -20.69
CA PRO A 483 -5.23 38.98 -19.70
C PRO A 483 -4.71 38.57 -18.31
N GLN A 484 -4.64 39.54 -17.39
CA GLN A 484 -4.27 39.27 -16.01
C GLN A 484 -5.38 38.48 -15.30
N ILE A 485 -5.02 37.30 -14.79
CA ILE A 485 -5.95 36.42 -14.08
C ILE A 485 -6.06 36.78 -12.58
N PRO A 486 -7.24 36.54 -11.96
CA PRO A 486 -7.41 36.66 -10.51
C PRO A 486 -6.41 35.81 -9.72
N ARG A 487 -6.07 36.25 -8.49
CA ARG A 487 -5.09 35.57 -7.63
C ARG A 487 -5.43 34.10 -7.33
N TYR A 488 -6.71 33.78 -7.13
CA TYR A 488 -7.14 32.40 -6.84
C TYR A 488 -7.02 31.45 -8.05
N LEU A 489 -6.91 31.96 -9.28
CA LEU A 489 -6.68 31.18 -10.50
C LEU A 489 -5.20 31.09 -10.88
N GLN A 490 -4.30 31.65 -10.07
CA GLN A 490 -2.87 31.44 -10.28
C GLN A 490 -2.50 29.97 -10.09
N PRO A 491 -1.51 29.42 -10.81
CA PRO A 491 -1.26 27.98 -10.88
C PRO A 491 -1.14 27.29 -9.52
N TRP A 492 -0.33 27.85 -8.61
CA TRP A 492 -0.11 27.27 -7.28
C TRP A 492 -1.30 27.47 -6.33
N ALA A 493 -1.92 28.66 -6.35
CA ALA A 493 -3.10 28.94 -5.54
C ALA A 493 -4.28 28.03 -5.92
N ALA A 494 -4.54 27.87 -7.21
CA ALA A 494 -5.57 26.98 -7.74
C ALA A 494 -5.28 25.51 -7.39
N THR A 495 -4.02 25.08 -7.47
CA THR A 495 -3.61 23.71 -7.15
C THR A 495 -3.85 23.38 -5.68
N LEU A 496 -3.45 24.27 -4.75
CA LEU A 496 -3.65 24.06 -3.32
C LEU A 496 -5.14 24.14 -2.95
N LEU A 497 -5.88 25.11 -3.50
CA LEU A 497 -7.30 25.28 -3.22
C LEU A 497 -8.15 24.12 -3.77
N ALA A 498 -7.84 23.62 -4.95
CA ALA A 498 -8.52 22.46 -5.53
C ALA A 498 -8.21 21.17 -4.76
N GLY A 499 -6.95 20.98 -4.37
CA GLY A 499 -6.46 19.77 -3.72
C GLY A 499 -7.05 19.50 -2.34
N ILE A 500 -7.57 20.52 -1.63
CA ILE A 500 -8.11 20.36 -0.28
C ILE A 500 -9.37 19.48 -0.25
N LEU A 501 -10.16 19.50 -1.33
CA LEU A 501 -11.43 18.77 -1.41
C LEU A 501 -11.22 17.26 -1.60
N PRO A 502 -10.43 16.78 -2.59
CA PRO A 502 -10.08 15.37 -2.67
C PRO A 502 -9.31 14.86 -1.44
N PHE A 503 -8.43 15.69 -0.86
CA PHE A 503 -7.73 15.34 0.37
C PHE A 503 -8.70 15.16 1.55
N GLY A 504 -9.64 16.09 1.74
CA GLY A 504 -10.66 16.00 2.79
C GLY A 504 -11.52 14.75 2.68
N ALA A 505 -11.86 14.33 1.45
CA ALA A 505 -12.58 13.09 1.20
C ALA A 505 -11.75 11.83 1.53
N ALA A 506 -10.42 11.89 1.44
CA ALA A 506 -9.51 10.79 1.75
C ALA A 506 -9.04 10.78 3.22
N PHE A 507 -9.19 11.88 3.96
CA PHE A 507 -8.46 12.16 5.20
C PHE A 507 -8.56 11.06 6.27
N VAL A 508 -9.78 10.58 6.54
CA VAL A 508 -10.00 9.59 7.61
C VAL A 508 -9.43 8.23 7.22
N GLU A 509 -9.66 7.77 5.99
CA GLU A 509 -9.06 6.51 5.53
C GLU A 509 -7.53 6.61 5.41
N LEU A 510 -7.01 7.78 4.99
CA LEU A 510 -5.58 8.03 4.96
C LEU A 510 -4.95 7.89 6.35
N TYR A 511 -5.61 8.35 7.41
CA TYR A 511 -5.13 8.15 8.78
C TYR A 511 -4.99 6.66 9.13
N PHE A 512 -6.00 5.84 8.82
CA PHE A 512 -5.98 4.41 9.08
C PHE A 512 -4.93 3.68 8.22
N VAL A 513 -4.81 4.05 6.95
CA VAL A 513 -3.78 3.50 6.04
C VAL A 513 -2.37 3.84 6.54
N MET A 514 -2.11 5.10 6.92
CA MET A 514 -0.81 5.51 7.47
C MET A 514 -0.51 4.76 8.78
N SER A 515 -1.51 4.62 9.66
CA SER A 515 -1.33 3.85 10.89
C SER A 515 -1.04 2.38 10.60
N SER A 516 -1.70 1.76 9.61
CA SER A 516 -1.42 0.36 9.25
C SER A 516 -0.05 0.16 8.62
N LEU A 517 0.34 1.05 7.69
CA LEU A 517 1.63 0.98 6.99
C LEU A 517 2.84 1.12 7.92
N PHE A 518 2.74 1.99 8.94
CA PHE A 518 3.87 2.27 9.83
C PHE A 518 3.78 1.56 11.18
N ALA A 519 2.58 1.31 11.73
CA ALA A 519 2.42 0.69 13.05
C ALA A 519 2.17 -0.83 13.02
N SER A 520 2.47 -1.50 11.90
CA SER A 520 2.40 -2.97 11.74
C SER A 520 1.02 -3.61 12.03
N ARG A 521 -0.06 -2.83 12.06
CA ARG A 521 -1.44 -3.35 12.24
C ARG A 521 -2.04 -3.77 10.90
N ALA A 522 -2.75 -4.91 10.85
CA ALA A 522 -3.47 -5.31 9.63
C ALA A 522 -4.65 -4.37 9.36
N TYR A 523 -4.67 -3.75 8.19
CA TYR A 523 -5.85 -3.04 7.68
C TYR A 523 -6.67 -4.00 6.82
N TYR A 524 -7.89 -4.31 7.25
CA TYR A 524 -8.82 -5.22 6.56
C TYR A 524 -10.06 -4.52 5.97
N ALA A 525 -10.16 -3.21 6.09
CA ALA A 525 -11.28 -2.41 5.60
C ALA A 525 -11.21 -2.12 4.08
N PHE A 526 -10.85 -3.11 3.26
CA PHE A 526 -10.68 -2.95 1.79
C PHE A 526 -11.93 -2.43 1.08
N GLY A 527 -13.13 -2.76 1.58
CA GLY A 527 -14.40 -2.22 1.08
C GLY A 527 -14.49 -0.71 1.22
N PHE A 528 -14.16 -0.17 2.39
CA PHE A 528 -14.12 1.27 2.65
C PHE A 528 -13.06 1.95 1.80
N LEU A 529 -11.86 1.35 1.70
CA LEU A 529 -10.79 1.87 0.86
C LEU A 529 -11.20 2.00 -0.61
N ALA A 530 -11.87 0.99 -1.17
CA ALA A 530 -12.32 1.02 -2.56
C ALA A 530 -13.41 2.09 -2.81
N LEU A 531 -14.36 2.23 -1.88
CA LEU A 531 -15.39 3.28 -1.96
C LEU A 531 -14.76 4.67 -1.87
N THR A 532 -13.87 4.89 -0.91
CA THR A 532 -13.15 6.16 -0.74
C THR A 532 -12.29 6.48 -1.96
N ALA A 533 -11.59 5.51 -2.55
CA ALA A 533 -10.86 5.72 -3.80
C ALA A 533 -11.76 6.20 -4.95
N GLY A 534 -12.98 5.65 -5.07
CA GLY A 534 -13.98 6.11 -6.03
C GLY A 534 -14.44 7.56 -5.78
N VAL A 535 -14.67 7.90 -4.52
CA VAL A 535 -15.04 9.26 -4.08
C VAL A 535 -13.92 10.27 -4.38
N VAL A 536 -12.67 9.91 -4.10
CA VAL A 536 -11.47 10.72 -4.39
C VAL A 536 -11.28 10.90 -5.90
N ALA A 537 -11.46 9.84 -6.70
CA ALA A 537 -11.37 9.94 -8.15
C ALA A 537 -12.44 10.89 -8.73
N LEU A 538 -13.68 10.79 -8.25
CA LEU A 538 -14.79 11.63 -8.71
C LEU A 538 -14.62 13.10 -8.29
N THR A 539 -14.19 13.37 -7.05
CA THR A 539 -13.89 14.74 -6.59
C THR A 539 -12.75 15.36 -7.36
N THR A 540 -11.67 14.61 -7.56
CA THR A 540 -10.52 15.07 -8.33
C THR A 540 -10.95 15.44 -9.75
N ALA A 541 -11.74 14.58 -10.43
CA ALA A 541 -12.24 14.85 -11.77
C ALA A 541 -13.11 16.12 -11.81
N THR A 542 -14.08 16.24 -10.91
CA THR A 542 -15.05 17.34 -10.91
C THR A 542 -14.45 18.70 -10.53
N VAL A 543 -13.59 18.74 -9.51
CA VAL A 543 -12.89 19.96 -9.10
C VAL A 543 -11.94 20.42 -10.21
N THR A 544 -11.21 19.49 -10.85
CA THR A 544 -10.30 19.86 -11.95
C THR A 544 -11.06 20.43 -13.15
N ILE A 545 -12.21 19.85 -13.50
CA ILE A 545 -13.10 20.37 -14.56
C ILE A 545 -13.59 21.78 -14.21
N LEU A 546 -14.04 22.01 -12.97
CA LEU A 546 -14.54 23.31 -12.51
C LEU A 546 -13.46 24.40 -12.59
N PHE A 547 -12.26 24.14 -12.04
CA PHE A 547 -11.16 25.10 -12.09
C PHE A 547 -10.70 25.37 -13.52
N THR A 548 -10.69 24.35 -14.38
CA THR A 548 -10.38 24.54 -15.80
C THR A 548 -11.45 25.37 -16.50
N TYR A 549 -12.72 25.20 -16.16
CA TYR A 549 -13.79 26.04 -16.69
C TYR A 549 -13.61 27.51 -16.28
N PHE A 550 -13.36 27.80 -15.00
CA PHE A 550 -13.08 29.16 -14.55
C PHE A 550 -11.84 29.77 -15.21
N LEU A 551 -10.81 28.95 -15.46
CA LEU A 551 -9.63 29.37 -16.20
C LEU A 551 -9.96 29.79 -17.64
N LEU A 552 -10.78 29.00 -18.33
CA LEU A 552 -11.23 29.31 -19.70
C LEU A 552 -12.13 30.55 -19.72
N CYS A 553 -12.99 30.73 -18.72
CA CYS A 553 -13.76 31.97 -18.55
C CYS A 553 -12.87 33.20 -18.32
N ALA A 554 -11.69 33.03 -17.71
CA ALA A 554 -10.68 34.07 -17.54
C ALA A 554 -9.76 34.23 -18.77
N GLU A 555 -10.15 33.70 -19.94
CA GLU A 555 -9.45 33.78 -21.23
C GLU A 555 -8.04 33.15 -21.26
N GLU A 556 -7.71 32.29 -20.30
CA GLU A 556 -6.42 31.60 -20.23
C GLU A 556 -6.53 30.19 -20.82
N TYR A 557 -6.09 30.04 -22.08
CA TYR A 557 -6.18 28.75 -22.81
C TYR A 557 -5.13 27.72 -22.41
N ARG A 558 -4.11 28.05 -21.59
CA ARG A 558 -3.03 27.10 -21.22
C ARG A 558 -3.47 26.14 -20.10
N TRP A 559 -4.56 25.43 -20.32
CA TRP A 559 -5.20 24.58 -19.32
C TRP A 559 -4.50 23.22 -19.15
N HIS A 560 -3.81 22.68 -20.16
CA HIS A 560 -3.24 21.32 -20.14
C HIS A 560 -2.41 21.00 -18.88
N TRP A 561 -1.37 21.79 -18.59
CA TRP A 561 -0.57 21.61 -17.37
C TRP A 561 -1.33 22.01 -16.12
N ARG A 562 -2.17 23.05 -16.20
CA ARG A 562 -2.96 23.50 -15.05
C ARG A 562 -3.91 22.41 -14.58
N ALA A 563 -4.59 21.71 -15.48
CA ALA A 563 -5.46 20.58 -15.16
C ALA A 563 -4.70 19.43 -14.49
N PHE A 564 -3.50 19.11 -14.99
CA PHE A 564 -2.66 18.08 -14.37
C PHE A 564 -2.20 18.49 -12.96
N LEU A 565 -1.73 19.73 -12.78
CA LEU A 565 -1.31 20.24 -11.48
C LEU A 565 -2.48 20.35 -10.49
N THR A 566 -3.61 20.89 -10.93
CA THR A 566 -4.84 21.06 -10.13
C THR A 566 -5.40 19.70 -9.70
N GLY A 567 -5.41 18.70 -10.58
CA GLY A 567 -5.77 17.32 -10.23
C GLY A 567 -4.80 16.71 -9.21
N GLY A 568 -3.50 16.95 -9.37
CA GLY A 568 -2.45 16.50 -8.44
C GLY A 568 -2.41 17.24 -7.10
N GLY A 569 -3.26 18.25 -6.89
CA GLY A 569 -3.20 19.11 -5.70
C GLY A 569 -3.34 18.37 -4.36
N SER A 570 -4.02 17.23 -4.34
CA SER A 570 -4.21 16.39 -3.14
C SER A 570 -2.90 15.93 -2.53
N ALA A 571 -1.89 15.64 -3.36
CA ALA A 571 -0.62 15.09 -2.93
C ALA A 571 0.18 16.06 -2.05
N PHE A 572 0.03 17.36 -2.26
CA PHE A 572 0.64 18.37 -1.39
C PHE A 572 0.04 18.36 0.02
N TRP A 573 -1.28 18.15 0.11
CA TRP A 573 -1.97 18.02 1.39
C TRP A 573 -1.65 16.68 2.06
N LEU A 574 -1.53 15.60 1.30
CA LEU A 574 -1.03 14.31 1.80
C LEU A 574 0.37 14.46 2.39
N LEU A 575 1.29 15.12 1.68
CA LEU A 575 2.65 15.37 2.16
C LEU A 575 2.65 16.23 3.43
N ALA A 576 1.88 17.32 3.46
CA ALA A 576 1.76 18.18 4.64
C ALA A 576 1.18 17.41 5.85
N TYR A 577 0.16 16.58 5.60
CA TYR A 577 -0.42 15.72 6.63
C TYR A 577 0.56 14.65 7.12
N GLY A 578 1.35 14.04 6.23
CA GLY A 578 2.36 13.07 6.62
C GLY A 578 3.47 13.69 7.48
N VAL A 579 3.86 14.93 7.22
CA VAL A 579 4.79 15.67 8.09
C VAL A 579 4.15 15.98 9.45
N PHE A 580 2.86 16.37 9.46
CA PHE A 580 2.10 16.54 10.70
C PHE A 580 1.96 15.23 11.49
N TYR A 581 1.71 14.11 10.81
CA TYR A 581 1.60 12.78 11.41
C TYR A 581 2.92 12.38 12.06
N TRP A 582 4.06 12.64 11.40
CA TRP A 582 5.37 12.44 11.99
C TRP A 582 5.60 13.27 13.25
N ALA A 583 5.31 14.57 13.21
CA ALA A 583 5.50 15.44 14.37
C ALA A 583 4.59 15.09 15.57
N SER A 584 3.39 14.58 15.31
CA SER A 584 2.38 14.33 16.34
C SER A 584 2.37 12.89 16.88
N ARG A 585 2.59 11.88 16.04
CA ARG A 585 2.36 10.46 16.34
C ARG A 585 3.60 9.57 16.30
N LEU A 586 4.72 10.06 15.76
CA LEU A 586 5.98 9.31 15.69
C LEU A 586 7.03 9.95 16.61
N SER A 587 7.84 9.13 17.25
CA SER A 587 9.01 9.56 18.03
C SER A 587 10.20 8.73 17.58
N LEU A 588 10.67 9.00 16.37
CA LEU A 588 11.75 8.22 15.75
C LEU A 588 13.10 8.69 16.30
N ASP A 589 13.76 7.84 17.08
CA ASP A 589 15.03 8.17 17.72
C ASP A 589 16.22 8.09 16.75
N SER A 590 16.15 7.21 15.74
CA SER A 590 17.24 7.00 14.78
C SER A 590 17.09 7.84 13.50
N PHE A 591 18.21 8.40 13.05
CA PHE A 591 18.27 9.16 11.79
C PHE A 591 17.82 8.33 10.59
N SER A 592 18.21 7.04 10.54
CA SER A 592 17.81 6.12 9.48
C SER A 592 16.28 5.94 9.43
N SER A 593 15.60 5.79 10.57
CA SER A 593 14.13 5.70 10.62
C SER A 593 13.45 6.97 10.09
N VAL A 594 13.99 8.15 10.41
CA VAL A 594 13.46 9.43 9.89
C VAL A 594 13.61 9.52 8.37
N MET A 595 14.79 9.15 7.83
CA MET A 595 15.02 9.13 6.38
C MET A 595 14.11 8.13 5.67
N LEU A 596 13.90 6.94 6.25
CA LEU A 596 13.00 5.93 5.71
C LEU A 596 11.56 6.43 5.65
N TYR A 597 11.05 6.98 6.76
CA TYR A 597 9.71 7.56 6.81
C TYR A 597 9.52 8.67 5.76
N MET A 598 10.45 9.63 5.70
CA MET A 598 10.35 10.75 4.75
C MET A 598 10.46 10.29 3.30
N GLY A 599 11.29 9.28 3.02
CA GLY A 599 11.42 8.68 1.70
C GLY A 599 10.17 7.95 1.25
N TYR A 600 9.56 7.13 2.12
CA TYR A 600 8.29 6.47 1.84
C TYR A 600 7.14 7.47 1.69
N LEU A 601 7.09 8.50 2.52
CA LEU A 601 6.11 9.58 2.40
C LEU A 601 6.25 10.33 1.07
N LEU A 602 7.48 10.62 0.63
CA LEU A 602 7.74 11.24 -0.68
C LEU A 602 7.28 10.34 -1.83
N LEU A 603 7.51 9.03 -1.76
CA LEU A 603 7.02 8.07 -2.75
C LEU A 603 5.49 8.04 -2.80
N LEU A 604 4.82 7.99 -1.65
CA LEU A 604 3.36 8.02 -1.56
C LEU A 604 2.81 9.31 -2.18
N ALA A 605 3.37 10.48 -1.85
CA ALA A 605 2.95 11.75 -2.42
C ALA A 605 3.21 11.83 -3.94
N LEU A 606 4.35 11.34 -4.43
CA LEU A 606 4.68 11.32 -5.86
C LEU A 606 3.69 10.44 -6.65
N LEU A 607 3.37 9.25 -6.13
CA LEU A 607 2.43 8.33 -6.78
C LEU A 607 1.00 8.87 -6.73
N ASP A 608 0.57 9.45 -5.60
CA ASP A 608 -0.74 10.13 -5.49
C ASP A 608 -0.85 11.25 -6.53
N PHE A 609 0.16 12.12 -6.62
CA PHE A 609 0.20 13.25 -7.56
C PHE A 609 0.03 12.81 -9.02
N LEU A 610 0.65 11.68 -9.41
CA LEU A 610 0.54 11.13 -10.76
C LEU A 610 -0.84 10.55 -11.03
N VAL A 611 -1.42 9.82 -10.07
CA VAL A 611 -2.75 9.22 -10.19
C VAL A 611 -3.82 10.30 -10.26
N THR A 612 -3.87 11.21 -9.27
CA THR A 612 -4.88 12.27 -9.20
C THR A 612 -4.69 13.30 -10.30
N GLY A 613 -3.45 13.67 -10.64
CA GLY A 613 -3.13 14.51 -11.79
C GLY A 613 -3.58 13.92 -13.13
N THR A 614 -3.44 12.61 -13.31
CA THR A 614 -3.90 11.92 -14.52
C THR A 614 -5.42 11.86 -14.61
N ILE A 615 -6.09 11.54 -13.51
CA ILE A 615 -7.57 11.55 -13.43
C ILE A 615 -8.09 12.94 -13.79
N GLY A 616 -7.53 13.99 -13.17
CA GLY A 616 -7.89 15.37 -13.45
C GLY A 616 -7.65 15.78 -14.91
N PHE A 617 -6.49 15.43 -15.47
CA PHE A 617 -6.15 15.75 -16.87
C PHE A 617 -7.07 15.05 -17.86
N LEU A 618 -7.29 13.73 -17.72
CA LEU A 618 -8.12 12.97 -18.66
C LEU A 618 -9.59 13.38 -18.59
N ALA A 619 -10.12 13.61 -17.38
CA ALA A 619 -11.49 14.10 -17.19
C ALA A 619 -11.68 15.49 -17.82
N THR A 620 -10.73 16.39 -17.60
CA THR A 620 -10.74 17.73 -18.18
C THR A 620 -10.58 17.70 -19.70
N TYR A 621 -9.70 16.85 -20.22
CA TYR A 621 -9.51 16.68 -21.66
C TYR A 621 -10.79 16.18 -22.35
N TRP A 622 -11.52 15.27 -21.71
CA TRP A 622 -12.85 14.86 -22.18
C TRP A 622 -13.87 16.02 -22.11
N ALA A 623 -13.95 16.71 -20.97
CA ALA A 623 -14.91 17.79 -20.73
C ALA A 623 -14.71 18.98 -21.68
N VAL A 624 -13.48 19.43 -21.89
CA VAL A 624 -13.13 20.52 -22.81
C VAL A 624 -13.49 20.13 -24.25
N ARG A 625 -13.15 18.92 -24.69
CA ARG A 625 -13.57 18.45 -26.03
C ARG A 625 -15.08 18.43 -26.20
N ARG A 626 -15.81 18.01 -25.16
CA ARG A 626 -17.27 18.01 -25.19
C ARG A 626 -17.84 19.43 -25.25
N LEU A 627 -17.30 20.35 -24.45
CA LEU A 627 -17.69 21.76 -24.41
C LEU A 627 -17.52 22.43 -25.78
N TYR A 628 -16.35 22.32 -26.41
CA TYR A 628 -16.09 22.96 -27.70
C TYR A 628 -16.71 22.22 -28.90
N SER A 629 -17.10 20.94 -28.75
CA SER A 629 -17.89 20.24 -29.77
C SER A 629 -19.33 20.73 -29.89
N ALA A 630 -19.83 21.41 -28.86
CA ALA A 630 -21.18 21.97 -28.87
C ALA A 630 -21.26 23.31 -29.62
N ILE A 631 -20.13 23.94 -29.91
CA ILE A 631 -20.09 25.18 -30.68
C ILE A 631 -20.27 24.81 -32.16
N ARG A 632 -21.35 25.30 -32.78
CA ARG A 632 -21.47 25.32 -34.24
C ARG A 632 -20.62 26.47 -34.75
N ILE A 633 -19.46 26.15 -35.30
CA ILE A 633 -18.62 27.09 -36.04
C ILE A 633 -18.62 26.52 -37.46
N ASP A 634 -19.43 27.11 -38.33
CA ASP A 634 -19.45 26.76 -39.77
C ASP A 634 -18.19 27.28 -40.47
#